data_AF-A0A952HDT2-F1
#
_entry.id   AF-A0A952HDT2-F1
#
_cell.length_a   1.000
_cell.length_b   1.000
_cell.length_c   1.000
_cell.angle_alpha   90.00
_cell.angle_beta   90.00
_cell.angle_gamma   90.00
#
_symmetry.space_group_name_H-M   'P 1'
#
loop_
_entity.id
_entity.type
_entity.pdbx_description
1 polymer ?
#
loop_
_entity_poly.entity_id
_entity_poly.type
_entity_poly.pdbx_seq_one_letter_code
_entity_poly.pdbx_strand_id
1 'polypeptide(L)'
;MQSALRLDSRVTAGVVALAAIALLIGGAFAGLIIEGAHDLSGAVAAFDGYLFRVARFTLWQALLSTLLSVAPALLVARALSRHPDFPGRRLILQLFTVPLALPAIVAALGILALYGRAGYFAGVLGTLGAGEWPGIYGLSGILVAHVFFNLPLATRLFLEALGTIPTDQWRLASQLGMGARPAFRLIEWPALRAALPGVAGLVFMLCITSFTIVLTLGGGPAATTLEVAIYQALRFDFDPARTVVLTLLQIGLTFVVMVALARLGANTVGDANLPVAPRRYLGVGRMETVLNAGLIAVALLFVAGPMVATVLAGLKADLGRLAGEEAVRRATLTSAGLAFMAALLAVALSLALIAARRALALRRGRDKAVSLLEHAADTGAGFVLVVPPIVLGAGWFLALRNVADVFAVAPVMVVAVNAVMAMPFAIRAIRPAYDAAS
;
A
#
# COMPACT_ATOMS: atom_id res chain seq x y z
N MET A 1 -1.48 -41.57 32.31
CA MET A 1 -2.42 -40.63 31.65
C MET A 1 -2.41 -39.28 32.37
N GLN A 2 -1.24 -38.62 32.43
CA GLN A 2 -1.01 -37.35 33.17
C GLN A 2 0.13 -36.52 32.51
N SER A 3 0.25 -36.54 31.19
CA SER A 3 1.15 -35.64 30.44
C SER A 3 0.34 -34.59 29.68
N ALA A 4 -0.66 -34.00 30.36
CA ALA A 4 -1.47 -32.93 29.80
C ALA A 4 -0.60 -31.69 29.56
N LEU A 5 -0.43 -31.35 28.29
CA LEU A 5 -0.22 -29.98 27.77
C LEU A 5 0.64 -29.06 28.65
N ARG A 6 1.96 -29.29 28.73
CA ARG A 6 2.85 -28.11 28.82
C ARG A 6 2.76 -27.40 27.48
N LEU A 7 1.84 -26.44 27.40
CA LEU A 7 1.72 -25.55 26.26
C LEU A 7 3.10 -24.94 26.01
N ASP A 8 3.62 -25.14 24.80
CA ASP A 8 4.86 -24.52 24.34
C ASP A 8 4.77 -23.01 24.60
N SER A 9 5.79 -22.41 25.20
CA SER A 9 5.82 -20.96 25.42
C SER A 9 5.72 -20.20 24.10
N ARG A 10 6.19 -20.80 23.00
CA ARG A 10 6.08 -20.24 21.65
C ARG A 10 4.65 -20.24 21.14
N VAL A 11 3.92 -21.34 21.35
CA VAL A 11 2.52 -21.47 20.90
C VAL A 11 1.61 -20.56 21.71
N THR A 12 1.82 -20.47 23.03
CA THR A 12 1.07 -19.53 23.89
C THR A 12 1.32 -18.07 23.51
N ALA A 13 2.57 -17.69 23.25
CA ALA A 13 2.87 -16.35 22.75
C ALA A 13 2.14 -16.03 21.44
N GLY A 14 2.11 -16.97 20.48
CA GLY A 14 1.34 -16.79 19.24
C GLY A 14 -0.17 -16.71 19.44
N VAL A 15 -0.74 -17.50 20.35
CA VAL A 15 -2.17 -17.42 20.70
C VAL A 15 -2.49 -16.07 21.34
N VAL A 16 -1.66 -15.57 22.24
CA VAL A 16 -1.81 -14.23 22.84
C VAL A 16 -1.71 -13.14 21.77
N ALA A 17 -0.77 -13.26 20.84
CA ALA A 17 -0.65 -12.32 19.73
C ALA A 17 -1.90 -12.33 18.83
N LEU A 18 -2.39 -13.52 18.45
CA LEU A 18 -3.64 -13.65 17.68
C LEU A 18 -4.84 -13.09 18.45
N ALA A 19 -4.93 -13.33 19.75
CA ALA A 19 -5.99 -12.79 20.58
C ALA A 19 -5.93 -11.25 20.68
N ALA A 20 -4.73 -10.67 20.79
CA ALA A 20 -4.56 -9.22 20.78
C ALA A 20 -4.99 -8.60 19.44
N ILE A 21 -4.63 -9.24 18.32
CA ILE A 21 -5.06 -8.80 16.98
C ILE A 21 -6.57 -8.94 16.82
N ALA A 22 -7.13 -10.08 17.23
CA ALA A 22 -8.56 -10.33 17.19
C ALA A 22 -9.35 -9.36 18.08
N LEU A 23 -8.79 -8.98 19.24
CA LEU A 23 -9.38 -7.97 20.12
C LEU A 23 -9.33 -6.58 19.48
N LEU A 24 -8.22 -6.20 18.87
CA LEU A 24 -8.09 -4.90 18.20
C LEU A 24 -9.08 -4.79 17.03
N ILE A 25 -9.10 -5.79 16.15
CA ILE A 25 -9.96 -5.81 14.98
C ILE A 25 -11.42 -6.00 15.41
N GLY A 26 -11.69 -7.03 16.21
CA GLY A 26 -13.01 -7.37 16.70
C GLY A 26 -13.63 -6.29 17.58
N GLY A 27 -12.84 -5.58 18.39
CA GLY A 27 -13.29 -4.44 19.18
C GLY A 27 -13.76 -3.27 18.31
N ALA A 28 -13.04 -2.96 17.22
CA ALA A 28 -13.50 -1.96 16.25
C ALA A 28 -14.82 -2.38 15.58
N PHE A 29 -14.93 -3.65 15.16
CA PHE A 29 -16.18 -4.18 14.60
C PHE A 29 -17.33 -4.17 15.60
N ALA A 30 -17.08 -4.54 16.85
CA ALA A 30 -18.07 -4.51 17.92
C ALA A 30 -18.57 -3.07 18.15
N GLY A 31 -17.67 -2.09 18.19
CA GLY A 31 -18.04 -0.67 18.27
C GLY A 31 -18.99 -0.23 17.16
N LEU A 32 -18.69 -0.62 15.92
CA LEU A 32 -19.54 -0.31 14.75
C LEU A 32 -20.90 -1.01 14.81
N ILE A 33 -20.94 -2.29 15.20
CA ILE A 33 -22.18 -3.07 15.28
C ILE A 33 -23.07 -2.56 16.40
N ILE A 34 -22.49 -2.27 17.57
CA ILE A 34 -23.23 -1.74 18.72
C ILE A 34 -23.85 -0.40 18.33
N GLU A 35 -23.07 0.51 17.76
CA GLU A 35 -23.59 1.81 17.32
C GLU A 35 -24.68 1.67 16.24
N GLY A 36 -24.45 0.83 15.22
CA GLY A 36 -25.42 0.60 14.16
C GLY A 36 -26.72 -0.05 14.64
N ALA A 37 -26.68 -0.85 15.71
CA ALA A 37 -27.87 -1.45 16.31
C ALA A 37 -28.70 -0.43 17.12
N HIS A 38 -28.10 0.64 17.64
CA HIS A 38 -28.80 1.68 18.40
C HIS A 38 -29.61 2.62 17.49
N ASP A 39 -29.16 2.88 16.26
CA ASP A 39 -29.85 3.77 15.31
C ASP A 39 -30.06 3.10 13.94
N LEU A 40 -30.93 2.09 13.92
CA LEU A 40 -31.26 1.37 12.69
C LEU A 40 -31.99 2.27 11.67
N SER A 41 -32.79 3.23 12.14
CA SER A 41 -33.47 4.22 11.30
C SER A 41 -32.49 5.12 10.56
N GLY A 42 -31.51 5.68 11.26
CA GLY A 42 -30.45 6.50 10.68
C GLY A 42 -29.57 5.68 9.73
N ALA A 43 -29.28 4.42 10.08
CA ALA A 43 -28.53 3.52 9.21
C ALA A 43 -29.26 3.23 7.88
N VAL A 44 -30.58 3.00 7.91
CA VAL A 44 -31.38 2.83 6.69
C VAL A 44 -31.45 4.14 5.89
N ALA A 45 -31.62 5.28 6.56
CA ALA A 45 -31.65 6.59 5.92
C ALA A 45 -30.30 6.96 5.25
N ALA A 46 -29.19 6.45 5.75
CA ALA A 46 -27.86 6.65 5.18
C ALA A 46 -27.64 5.93 3.84
N PHE A 47 -28.52 5.00 3.43
CA PHE A 47 -28.52 4.43 2.08
C PHE A 47 -29.13 5.40 1.05
N ASP A 48 -28.48 6.55 0.89
CA ASP A 48 -28.92 7.66 0.05
C ASP A 48 -28.11 7.77 -1.26
N GLY A 49 -28.51 8.73 -2.10
CA GLY A 49 -27.80 9.01 -3.36
C GLY A 49 -26.36 9.49 -3.17
N TYR A 50 -26.00 10.00 -1.99
CA TYR A 50 -24.62 10.37 -1.68
C TYR A 50 -23.76 9.11 -1.44
N LEU A 51 -24.24 8.13 -0.69
CA LEU A 51 -23.53 6.87 -0.45
C LEU A 51 -23.16 6.17 -1.77
N PHE A 52 -24.13 6.02 -2.67
CA PHE A 52 -23.89 5.41 -3.99
C PHE A 52 -22.93 6.23 -4.85
N ARG A 53 -22.99 7.57 -4.76
CA ARG A 53 -22.06 8.45 -5.48
C ARG A 53 -20.63 8.28 -4.98
N VAL A 54 -20.41 8.25 -3.67
CA VAL A 54 -19.09 8.07 -3.04
C VAL A 54 -18.54 6.67 -3.33
N ALA A 55 -19.36 5.62 -3.24
CA ALA A 55 -18.95 4.26 -3.57
C ALA A 55 -18.55 4.13 -5.05
N ARG A 56 -19.38 4.66 -5.96
CA ARG A 56 -19.08 4.67 -7.40
C ARG A 56 -17.82 5.48 -7.71
N PHE A 57 -17.65 6.64 -7.08
CA PHE A 57 -16.45 7.46 -7.27
C PHE A 57 -15.19 6.73 -6.77
N THR A 58 -15.26 6.09 -5.60
CA THR A 58 -14.15 5.30 -5.03
C THR A 58 -13.70 4.19 -5.99
N LEU A 59 -14.66 3.40 -6.50
CA LEU A 59 -14.36 2.34 -7.46
C LEU A 59 -13.80 2.88 -8.79
N TRP A 60 -14.43 3.92 -9.33
CA TRP A 60 -14.03 4.51 -10.60
C TRP A 60 -12.64 5.13 -10.52
N GLN A 61 -12.38 5.92 -9.47
CA GLN A 61 -11.08 6.54 -9.23
C GLN A 61 -10.00 5.47 -9.03
N ALA A 62 -10.26 4.43 -8.24
CA ALA A 62 -9.29 3.37 -8.00
C ALA A 62 -8.97 2.58 -9.27
N LEU A 63 -9.98 2.28 -10.09
CA LEU A 63 -9.80 1.61 -11.38
C LEU A 63 -8.93 2.45 -12.31
N LEU A 64 -9.25 3.74 -12.46
CA LEU A 64 -8.50 4.65 -13.32
C LEU A 64 -7.06 4.84 -12.84
N SER A 65 -6.86 4.99 -11.52
CA SER A 65 -5.53 5.08 -10.91
C SER A 65 -4.70 3.83 -11.16
N THR A 66 -5.33 2.66 -11.05
CA THR A 66 -4.69 1.37 -11.32
C THR A 66 -4.27 1.26 -12.77
N LEU A 67 -5.17 1.56 -13.70
CA LEU A 67 -4.86 1.50 -15.14
C LEU A 67 -3.72 2.45 -15.51
N LEU A 68 -3.79 3.71 -15.04
CA LEU A 68 -2.79 4.74 -15.31
C LEU A 68 -1.45 4.46 -14.63
N SER A 69 -1.40 3.64 -13.59
CA SER A 69 -0.14 3.24 -12.94
C SER A 69 0.46 1.99 -13.57
N VAL A 70 -0.36 0.96 -13.77
CA VAL A 70 0.07 -0.38 -14.18
C VAL A 70 0.45 -0.41 -15.67
N ALA A 71 -0.30 0.25 -16.54
CA ALA A 71 -0.02 0.27 -17.98
C ALA A 71 1.37 0.87 -18.31
N PRO A 72 1.73 2.09 -17.86
CA PRO A 72 3.08 2.59 -18.08
C PRO A 72 4.13 1.80 -17.28
N ALA A 73 3.81 1.32 -16.08
CA ALA A 73 4.74 0.53 -15.29
C ALA A 73 5.21 -0.75 -16.02
N LEU A 74 4.33 -1.41 -16.76
CA LEU A 74 4.66 -2.59 -17.57
C LEU A 74 5.66 -2.24 -18.68
N LEU A 75 5.46 -1.10 -19.36
CA LEU A 75 6.36 -0.63 -20.40
C LEU A 75 7.73 -0.26 -19.80
N VAL A 76 7.75 0.46 -18.69
CA VAL A 76 8.98 0.88 -18.00
C VAL A 76 9.74 -0.34 -17.47
N ALA A 77 9.05 -1.31 -16.87
CA ALA A 77 9.65 -2.55 -16.39
C ALA A 77 10.30 -3.33 -17.54
N ARG A 78 9.61 -3.44 -18.67
CA ARG A 78 10.16 -4.07 -19.88
C ARG A 78 11.39 -3.33 -20.40
N ALA A 79 11.34 -1.99 -20.49
CA ALA A 79 12.48 -1.18 -20.92
C ALA A 79 13.70 -1.36 -20.00
N LEU A 80 13.49 -1.30 -18.67
CA LEU A 80 14.52 -1.56 -17.66
C LEU A 80 15.05 -2.99 -17.69
N SER A 81 14.19 -3.95 -18.07
CA SER A 81 14.55 -5.36 -18.16
C SER A 81 15.39 -5.66 -19.41
N ARG A 82 15.16 -4.96 -20.53
CA ARG A 82 15.93 -5.12 -21.78
C ARG A 82 17.31 -4.48 -21.74
N HIS A 83 17.52 -3.50 -20.86
CA HIS A 83 18.80 -2.81 -20.71
C HIS A 83 19.37 -3.02 -19.29
N PRO A 84 20.07 -4.16 -19.03
CA PRO A 84 20.60 -4.44 -17.70
C PRO A 84 21.86 -3.62 -17.35
N ASP A 85 22.67 -3.22 -18.34
CA ASP A 85 24.05 -2.77 -18.13
C ASP A 85 24.30 -1.27 -18.37
N PHE A 86 23.27 -0.42 -18.28
CA PHE A 86 23.45 1.03 -18.51
C PHE A 86 23.82 1.81 -17.22
N PRO A 87 24.65 2.86 -17.33
CA PRO A 87 25.05 3.68 -16.18
C PRO A 87 23.84 4.38 -15.55
N GLY A 88 23.75 4.37 -14.23
CA GLY A 88 22.66 5.01 -13.48
C GLY A 88 21.44 4.10 -13.21
N ARG A 89 21.38 2.90 -13.78
CA ARG A 89 20.30 1.93 -13.53
C ARG A 89 20.03 1.69 -12.04
N ARG A 90 21.11 1.48 -11.26
CA ARG A 90 21.02 1.25 -9.81
C ARG A 90 20.37 2.44 -9.11
N LEU A 91 20.75 3.67 -9.49
CA LEU A 91 20.19 4.89 -8.92
C LEU A 91 18.70 5.01 -9.24
N ILE A 92 18.28 4.71 -10.48
CA ILE A 92 16.86 4.73 -10.87
C ILE A 92 16.06 3.73 -10.03
N LEU A 93 16.55 2.49 -9.91
CA LEU A 93 15.87 1.47 -9.11
C LEU A 93 15.81 1.85 -7.63
N GLN A 94 16.87 2.45 -7.08
CA GLN A 94 16.89 2.97 -5.71
C GLN A 94 15.90 4.13 -5.55
N LEU A 95 15.87 5.07 -6.48
CA LEU A 95 14.93 6.20 -6.45
C LEU A 95 13.49 5.71 -6.50
N PHE A 96 13.20 4.67 -7.31
CA PHE A 96 11.86 4.06 -7.39
C PHE A 96 11.45 3.36 -6.07
N THR A 97 12.36 3.13 -5.14
CA THR A 97 11.99 2.65 -3.80
C THR A 97 11.54 3.76 -2.85
N VAL A 98 11.96 4.99 -3.11
CA VAL A 98 11.75 6.11 -2.18
C VAL A 98 10.27 6.50 -2.05
N PRO A 99 9.46 6.60 -3.13
CA PRO A 99 8.04 6.91 -3.00
C PRO A 99 7.29 5.99 -2.04
N LEU A 100 7.63 4.71 -1.96
CA LEU A 100 6.97 3.76 -1.06
C LEU A 100 7.25 4.05 0.41
N ALA A 101 8.37 4.72 0.72
CA ALA A 101 8.76 5.11 2.07
C ALA A 101 8.35 6.54 2.42
N LEU A 102 7.96 7.35 1.43
CA LEU A 102 7.57 8.74 1.66
C LEU A 102 6.19 8.81 2.32
N PRO A 103 6.01 9.65 3.37
CA PRO A 103 4.69 9.95 3.88
C PRO A 103 3.79 10.52 2.78
N ALA A 104 2.56 10.05 2.71
CA ALA A 104 1.60 10.44 1.67
C ALA A 104 1.41 11.96 1.57
N ILE A 105 1.37 12.66 2.70
CA ILE A 105 1.22 14.11 2.74
C ILE A 105 2.45 14.85 2.22
N VAL A 106 3.66 14.35 2.49
CA VAL A 106 4.91 14.94 1.99
C VAL A 106 4.95 14.83 0.47
N ALA A 107 4.59 13.67 -0.07
CA ALA A 107 4.48 13.49 -1.52
C ALA A 107 3.41 14.40 -2.12
N ALA A 108 2.22 14.49 -1.53
CA ALA A 108 1.16 15.37 -2.02
C ALA A 108 1.61 16.83 -2.09
N LEU A 109 2.30 17.32 -1.05
CA LEU A 109 2.90 18.66 -1.04
C LEU A 109 4.00 18.82 -2.09
N GLY A 110 4.85 17.81 -2.29
CA GLY A 110 5.85 17.82 -3.36
C GLY A 110 5.24 17.89 -4.76
N ILE A 111 4.17 17.14 -5.00
CA ILE A 111 3.41 17.16 -6.26
C ILE A 111 2.74 18.53 -6.42
N LEU A 112 2.17 19.11 -5.36
CA LEU A 112 1.59 20.45 -5.40
C LEU A 112 2.65 21.54 -5.64
N ALA A 113 3.85 21.41 -5.07
CA ALA A 113 4.96 22.32 -5.33
C ALA A 113 5.39 22.27 -6.81
N LEU A 114 5.32 21.09 -7.45
CA LEU A 114 5.66 20.94 -8.86
C LEU A 114 4.53 21.39 -9.80
N TYR A 115 3.32 20.86 -9.60
CA TYR A 115 2.18 20.97 -10.52
C TYR A 115 1.03 21.84 -9.99
N GLY A 116 1.16 22.49 -8.84
CA GLY A 116 0.14 23.41 -8.33
C GLY A 116 -0.03 24.65 -9.20
N ARG A 117 -1.08 25.44 -8.92
CA ARG A 117 -1.38 26.71 -9.64
C ARG A 117 -0.21 27.69 -9.60
N ALA A 118 0.51 27.74 -8.49
CA ALA A 118 1.73 28.52 -8.30
C ALA A 118 2.99 27.64 -8.22
N GLY A 119 2.93 26.43 -8.79
CA GLY A 119 4.03 25.48 -8.77
C GLY A 119 5.11 25.81 -9.82
N TYR A 120 6.23 25.08 -9.76
CA TYR A 120 7.33 25.26 -10.70
C TYR A 120 6.90 25.13 -12.17
N PHE A 121 5.99 24.21 -12.48
CA PHE A 121 5.49 24.02 -13.85
C PHE A 121 4.69 25.22 -14.35
N ALA A 122 3.86 25.82 -13.48
CA ALA A 122 3.10 27.02 -13.81
C ALA A 122 4.02 28.22 -14.10
N GLY A 123 5.10 28.37 -13.33
CA GLY A 123 6.11 29.39 -13.56
C GLY A 123 6.77 29.25 -14.94
N VAL A 124 7.18 28.04 -15.31
CA VAL A 124 7.77 27.77 -16.64
C VAL A 124 6.76 28.07 -17.76
N LEU A 125 5.51 27.63 -17.63
CA LEU A 125 4.46 27.88 -18.62
C LEU A 125 4.18 29.38 -18.81
N GLY A 126 4.18 30.14 -17.71
CA GLY A 126 4.06 31.60 -17.72
C GLY A 126 5.23 32.28 -18.45
N THR A 127 6.48 31.84 -18.22
CA THR A 127 7.63 32.39 -18.96
C THR A 127 7.60 32.09 -20.47
N LEU A 128 6.95 30.99 -20.86
CA LEU A 128 6.79 30.60 -22.26
C LEU A 128 5.56 31.22 -22.93
N GLY A 129 4.79 32.05 -22.22
CA GLY A 129 3.59 32.71 -22.75
C GLY A 129 2.43 31.77 -23.05
N ALA A 130 2.43 30.55 -22.49
CA ALA A 130 1.48 29.49 -22.83
C ALA A 130 0.20 29.47 -21.96
N GLY A 131 -0.08 30.56 -21.24
CA GLY A 131 -1.30 30.75 -20.43
C GLY A 131 -1.17 30.34 -18.96
N GLU A 132 -2.27 30.47 -18.21
CA GLU A 132 -2.34 30.13 -16.79
C GLU A 132 -2.59 28.64 -16.56
N TRP A 133 -1.78 28.03 -15.69
CA TRP A 133 -1.96 26.63 -15.30
C TRP A 133 -3.07 26.49 -14.24
N PRO A 134 -4.13 25.69 -14.49
CA PRO A 134 -5.28 25.59 -13.59
C PRO A 134 -4.99 24.84 -12.27
N GLY A 135 -3.82 24.19 -12.14
CA GLY A 135 -3.44 23.39 -10.99
C GLY A 135 -3.91 21.94 -11.05
N ILE A 136 -3.65 21.18 -9.98
CA ILE A 136 -3.89 19.74 -9.91
C ILE A 136 -4.82 19.34 -8.75
N TYR A 137 -5.98 19.97 -8.67
CA TYR A 137 -7.02 19.58 -7.71
C TYR A 137 -8.11 18.74 -8.37
N GLY A 138 -8.83 17.96 -7.57
CA GLY A 138 -9.86 17.06 -8.07
C GLY A 138 -9.31 15.70 -8.47
N LEU A 139 -10.02 15.04 -9.38
CA LEU A 139 -9.65 13.71 -9.85
C LEU A 139 -8.24 13.70 -10.45
N SER A 140 -7.84 14.71 -11.22
CA SER A 140 -6.51 14.77 -11.86
C SER A 140 -5.37 14.73 -10.83
N GLY A 141 -5.48 15.50 -9.74
CA GLY A 141 -4.52 15.49 -8.64
C GLY A 141 -4.40 14.13 -7.99
N ILE A 142 -5.54 13.50 -7.69
CA ILE A 142 -5.60 12.16 -7.11
C ILE A 142 -4.92 11.14 -8.03
N LEU A 143 -5.22 11.16 -9.33
CA LEU A 143 -4.63 10.24 -10.30
C LEU A 143 -3.11 10.43 -10.40
N VAL A 144 -2.63 11.67 -10.53
CA VAL A 144 -1.18 11.96 -10.61
C VAL A 144 -0.45 11.46 -9.37
N ALA A 145 -1.01 11.71 -8.18
CA ALA A 145 -0.43 11.23 -6.94
C ALA A 145 -0.43 9.70 -6.83
N HIS A 146 -1.52 9.04 -7.21
CA HIS A 146 -1.53 7.58 -7.24
C HIS A 146 -0.52 7.01 -8.23
N VAL A 147 -0.38 7.59 -9.43
CA VAL A 147 0.64 7.14 -10.38
C VAL A 147 2.05 7.36 -9.82
N PHE A 148 2.31 8.47 -9.13
CA PHE A 148 3.60 8.74 -8.48
C PHE A 148 4.00 7.65 -7.47
N PHE A 149 3.06 7.18 -6.65
CA PHE A 149 3.32 6.09 -5.71
C PHE A 149 3.38 4.70 -6.38
N ASN A 150 2.42 4.42 -7.26
CA ASN A 150 2.14 3.07 -7.71
C ASN A 150 2.92 2.66 -8.96
N LEU A 151 3.29 3.60 -9.84
CA LEU A 151 4.12 3.30 -11.01
C LEU A 151 5.46 2.67 -10.62
N PRO A 152 6.29 3.27 -9.73
CA PRO A 152 7.59 2.68 -9.39
C PRO A 152 7.46 1.33 -8.66
N LEU A 153 6.45 1.16 -7.80
CA LEU A 153 6.12 -0.11 -7.16
C LEU A 153 5.78 -1.19 -8.22
N ALA A 154 4.82 -0.89 -9.10
CA ALA A 154 4.38 -1.82 -10.14
C ALA A 154 5.52 -2.16 -11.11
N THR A 155 6.36 -1.18 -11.47
CA THR A 155 7.53 -1.40 -12.32
C THR A 155 8.49 -2.41 -11.69
N ARG A 156 8.72 -2.32 -10.38
CA ARG A 156 9.59 -3.28 -9.68
C ARG A 156 9.01 -4.68 -9.65
N LEU A 157 7.72 -4.82 -9.35
CA LEU A 157 7.05 -6.12 -9.32
C LEU A 157 7.05 -6.78 -10.71
N PHE A 158 6.82 -6.01 -11.78
CA PHE A 158 6.95 -6.54 -13.15
C PHE A 158 8.39 -6.87 -13.52
N LEU A 159 9.36 -6.08 -13.06
CA LEU A 159 10.78 -6.38 -13.28
C LEU A 159 11.21 -7.66 -12.56
N GLU A 160 10.70 -7.90 -11.35
CA GLU A 160 10.89 -9.15 -10.59
C GLU A 160 10.27 -10.34 -11.35
N ALA A 161 9.04 -10.21 -11.84
CA ALA A 161 8.39 -11.24 -12.68
C ALA A 161 9.17 -11.54 -13.97
N LEU A 162 9.74 -10.52 -14.62
CA LEU A 162 10.61 -10.72 -15.79
C LEU A 162 11.97 -11.36 -15.41
N GLY A 163 12.39 -11.25 -14.15
CA GLY A 163 13.60 -11.84 -13.59
C GLY A 163 13.45 -13.31 -13.21
N THR A 164 12.23 -13.85 -13.14
CA THR A 164 12.00 -15.29 -12.88
C THR A 164 12.13 -16.14 -14.13
N ILE A 165 12.26 -15.52 -15.32
CA ILE A 165 12.37 -16.23 -16.60
C ILE A 165 13.74 -16.94 -16.66
N PRO A 166 13.78 -18.28 -16.80
CA PRO A 166 15.03 -19.03 -16.85
C PRO A 166 15.96 -18.57 -17.98
N THR A 167 17.27 -18.57 -17.72
CA THR A 167 18.29 -18.19 -18.70
C THR A 167 18.28 -19.06 -19.95
N ASP A 168 17.89 -20.33 -19.83
CA ASP A 168 17.88 -21.26 -20.96
C ASP A 168 16.80 -20.92 -21.98
N GLN A 169 15.68 -20.32 -21.57
CA GLN A 169 14.67 -19.80 -22.50
C GLN A 169 15.25 -18.68 -23.37
N TRP A 170 16.07 -17.80 -22.78
CA TRP A 170 16.76 -16.73 -23.50
C TRP A 170 17.83 -17.26 -24.46
N ARG A 171 18.54 -18.33 -24.08
CA ARG A 171 19.53 -19.00 -24.94
C ARG A 171 18.85 -19.66 -26.15
N LEU A 172 17.79 -20.43 -25.94
CA LEU A 172 16.99 -21.04 -27.00
C LEU A 172 16.43 -20.00 -27.96
N ALA A 173 15.89 -18.89 -27.43
CA ALA A 173 15.41 -17.79 -28.26
C ALA A 173 16.51 -17.21 -29.16
N SER A 174 17.72 -17.02 -28.62
CA SER A 174 18.85 -16.54 -29.41
C SER A 174 19.32 -17.55 -30.47
N GLN A 175 19.33 -18.85 -30.16
CA GLN A 175 19.69 -19.92 -31.11
C GLN A 175 18.69 -20.04 -32.26
N LEU A 176 17.41 -19.81 -32.00
CA LEU A 176 16.35 -19.80 -33.02
C LEU A 176 16.32 -18.48 -33.84
N GLY A 177 17.24 -17.56 -33.61
CA GLY A 177 17.25 -16.25 -34.29
C GLY A 177 16.02 -15.40 -33.97
N MET A 178 15.42 -15.61 -32.79
CA MET A 178 14.17 -14.97 -32.42
C MET A 178 14.36 -13.45 -32.29
N GLY A 179 13.57 -12.67 -33.03
CA GLY A 179 13.57 -11.21 -32.94
C GLY A 179 12.84 -10.65 -31.72
N ALA A 180 12.85 -9.32 -31.58
CA ALA A 180 12.23 -8.60 -30.45
C ALA A 180 10.72 -8.85 -30.28
N ARG A 181 9.97 -8.99 -31.38
CA ARG A 181 8.51 -9.18 -31.36
C ARG A 181 8.11 -10.60 -30.91
N PRO A 182 8.65 -11.70 -31.49
CA PRO A 182 8.35 -13.03 -30.98
C PRO A 182 8.85 -13.24 -29.55
N ALA A 183 10.01 -12.69 -29.18
CA ALA A 183 10.51 -12.75 -27.81
C ALA A 183 9.55 -12.07 -26.82
N PHE A 184 8.99 -10.91 -27.19
CA PHE A 184 7.95 -10.27 -26.37
C PHE A 184 6.72 -11.17 -26.23
N ARG A 185 6.19 -11.70 -27.33
CA ARG A 185 4.93 -12.45 -27.33
C ARG A 185 5.04 -13.80 -26.59
N LEU A 186 6.16 -14.50 -26.75
CA LEU A 186 6.33 -15.89 -26.31
C LEU A 186 7.07 -16.03 -24.96
N ILE A 187 7.87 -15.03 -24.57
CA ILE A 187 8.72 -15.12 -23.38
C ILE A 187 8.33 -14.04 -22.36
N GLU A 188 8.36 -12.76 -22.76
CA GLU A 188 8.11 -11.65 -21.82
C GLU A 188 6.63 -11.53 -21.42
N TRP A 189 5.71 -11.58 -22.39
CA TRP A 189 4.28 -11.39 -22.16
C TRP A 189 3.63 -12.46 -21.28
N PRO A 190 3.95 -13.77 -21.42
CA PRO A 190 3.41 -14.78 -20.50
C PRO A 190 3.78 -14.51 -19.04
N ALA A 191 5.03 -14.12 -18.78
CA ALA A 191 5.48 -13.76 -17.43
C ALA A 191 4.77 -12.50 -16.90
N LEU A 192 4.67 -11.45 -17.72
CA LEU A 192 3.97 -10.22 -17.35
C LEU A 192 2.46 -10.44 -17.14
N ARG A 193 1.83 -11.24 -18.00
CA ARG A 193 0.40 -11.60 -17.92
C ARG A 193 0.11 -12.41 -16.65
N ALA A 194 0.99 -13.30 -16.24
CA ALA A 194 0.85 -14.04 -15.00
C ALA A 194 0.94 -13.12 -13.76
N ALA A 195 1.83 -12.12 -13.79
CA ALA A 195 1.97 -11.16 -12.70
C ALA A 195 0.87 -10.07 -12.69
N LEU A 196 0.26 -9.78 -13.84
CA LEU A 196 -0.65 -8.64 -14.03
C LEU A 196 -1.84 -8.60 -13.04
N PRO A 197 -2.60 -9.69 -12.80
CA PRO A 197 -3.70 -9.66 -11.83
C PRO A 197 -3.23 -9.36 -10.40
N GLY A 198 -2.07 -9.90 -10.00
CA GLY A 198 -1.46 -9.65 -8.68
C GLY A 198 -1.06 -8.19 -8.50
N VAL A 199 -0.32 -7.64 -9.46
CA VAL A 199 0.16 -6.24 -9.43
C VAL A 199 -1.01 -5.27 -9.53
N ALA A 200 -1.95 -5.49 -10.45
CA ALA A 200 -3.12 -4.63 -10.59
C ALA A 200 -4.03 -4.70 -9.37
N GLY A 201 -4.23 -5.89 -8.80
CA GLY A 201 -5.00 -6.07 -7.57
C GLY A 201 -4.40 -5.35 -6.38
N LEU A 202 -3.07 -5.43 -6.20
CA LEU A 202 -2.36 -4.71 -5.15
C LEU A 202 -2.51 -3.18 -5.31
N VAL A 203 -2.25 -2.65 -6.50
CA VAL A 203 -2.38 -1.22 -6.79
C VAL A 203 -3.82 -0.74 -6.59
N PHE A 204 -4.80 -1.53 -7.03
CA PHE A 204 -6.21 -1.21 -6.86
C PHE A 204 -6.61 -1.13 -5.38
N MET A 205 -6.16 -2.09 -4.56
CA MET A 205 -6.38 -2.05 -3.11
C MET A 205 -5.75 -0.82 -2.45
N LEU A 206 -4.52 -0.46 -2.83
CA LEU A 206 -3.86 0.76 -2.35
C LEU A 206 -4.63 2.03 -2.74
N CYS A 207 -5.26 2.03 -3.92
CA CYS A 207 -6.05 3.18 -4.38
C CYS A 207 -7.42 3.28 -3.70
N ILE A 208 -8.12 2.15 -3.45
CA ILE A 208 -9.40 2.15 -2.72
C ILE A 208 -9.23 2.62 -1.28
N THR A 209 -8.09 2.27 -0.67
CA THR A 209 -7.77 2.59 0.72
C THR A 209 -6.98 3.90 0.87
N SER A 210 -7.00 4.75 -0.16
CA SER A 210 -6.26 6.00 -0.17
C SER A 210 -7.04 7.13 0.50
N PHE A 211 -6.61 7.48 1.71
CA PHE A 211 -7.19 8.58 2.48
C PHE A 211 -6.47 9.92 2.23
N THR A 212 -5.17 9.99 2.57
CA THR A 212 -4.43 11.26 2.64
C THR A 212 -4.34 11.98 1.31
N ILE A 213 -4.14 11.25 0.22
CA ILE A 213 -4.02 11.82 -1.13
C ILE A 213 -5.35 12.45 -1.55
N VAL A 214 -6.46 11.74 -1.33
CA VAL A 214 -7.80 12.21 -1.70
C VAL A 214 -8.20 13.41 -0.84
N LEU A 215 -7.94 13.37 0.46
CA LEU A 215 -8.25 14.49 1.36
C LEU A 215 -7.48 15.77 0.99
N THR A 216 -6.22 15.63 0.56
CA THR A 216 -5.34 16.78 0.28
C THR A 216 -5.49 17.34 -1.13
N LEU A 217 -5.64 16.47 -2.14
CA LEU A 217 -5.69 16.86 -3.55
C LEU A 217 -7.09 16.80 -4.17
N GLY A 218 -8.09 16.24 -3.48
CA GLY A 218 -9.44 16.07 -4.01
C GLY A 218 -10.18 17.39 -4.28
N GLY A 219 -9.82 18.49 -3.63
CA GLY A 219 -10.28 19.83 -4.01
C GLY A 219 -11.78 20.12 -3.87
N GLY A 220 -12.57 19.22 -3.26
CA GLY A 220 -13.98 19.45 -2.94
C GLY A 220 -14.85 18.19 -2.86
N PRO A 221 -16.16 18.34 -2.55
CA PRO A 221 -17.07 17.22 -2.29
C PRO A 221 -17.27 16.27 -3.48
N ALA A 222 -17.05 16.77 -4.70
CA ALA A 222 -17.18 15.98 -5.94
C ALA A 222 -16.14 14.86 -6.04
N ALA A 223 -15.01 14.95 -5.33
CA ALA A 223 -13.94 13.97 -5.35
C ALA A 223 -13.81 13.18 -4.02
N THR A 224 -14.93 12.99 -3.32
CA THR A 224 -14.95 12.28 -2.03
C THR A 224 -14.96 10.77 -2.23
N THR A 225 -13.99 10.07 -1.66
CA THR A 225 -13.96 8.60 -1.56
C THR A 225 -14.57 8.12 -0.24
N LEU A 226 -14.82 6.81 -0.12
CA LEU A 226 -15.36 6.20 1.09
C LEU A 226 -14.52 6.54 2.33
N GLU A 227 -13.19 6.49 2.22
CA GLU A 227 -12.28 6.84 3.33
C GLU A 227 -12.46 8.29 3.81
N VAL A 228 -12.57 9.23 2.87
CA VAL A 228 -12.77 10.64 3.19
C VAL A 228 -14.17 10.89 3.73
N ALA A 229 -15.18 10.21 3.20
CA ALA A 229 -16.56 10.30 3.71
C ALA A 229 -16.68 9.75 5.13
N ILE A 230 -16.01 8.63 5.46
CA ILE A 230 -15.97 8.09 6.83
C ILE A 230 -15.35 9.14 7.78
N TYR A 231 -14.22 9.72 7.39
CA TYR A 231 -13.57 10.76 8.18
C TYR A 231 -14.45 12.00 8.35
N GLN A 232 -15.12 12.45 7.30
CA GLN A 232 -16.02 13.61 7.35
C GLN A 232 -17.23 13.37 8.27
N ALA A 233 -17.89 12.23 8.09
CA ALA A 233 -19.03 11.83 8.92
C ALA A 233 -18.66 11.75 10.41
N LEU A 234 -17.46 11.23 10.71
CA LEU A 234 -16.99 11.07 12.08
C LEU A 234 -16.51 12.38 12.70
N ARG A 235 -15.71 13.18 11.97
CA ARG A 235 -14.96 14.31 12.53
C ARG A 235 -15.69 15.65 12.44
N PHE A 236 -16.46 15.85 11.38
CA PHE A 236 -17.09 17.13 11.06
C PHE A 236 -18.61 17.07 11.21
N ASP A 237 -19.26 16.03 10.68
CA ASP A 237 -20.72 15.92 10.74
C ASP A 237 -21.22 15.30 12.06
N PHE A 238 -20.33 14.61 12.79
CA PHE A 238 -20.64 13.87 14.01
C PHE A 238 -21.85 12.94 13.86
N ASP A 239 -21.94 12.25 12.71
CA ASP A 239 -23.02 11.33 12.33
C ASP A 239 -22.55 9.87 12.47
N PRO A 240 -22.83 9.20 13.60
CA PRO A 240 -22.34 7.86 13.88
C PRO A 240 -23.03 6.81 13.00
N ALA A 241 -24.34 6.98 12.75
CA ALA A 241 -25.12 6.06 11.94
C ALA A 241 -24.58 6.03 10.50
N ARG A 242 -24.32 7.20 9.91
CA ARG A 242 -23.69 7.30 8.59
C ARG A 242 -22.26 6.76 8.58
N THR A 243 -21.48 7.03 9.62
CA THR A 243 -20.12 6.49 9.77
C THR A 243 -20.13 4.96 9.74
N VAL A 244 -21.05 4.32 10.46
CA VAL A 244 -21.20 2.86 10.49
C VAL A 244 -21.51 2.33 9.08
N VAL A 245 -22.50 2.90 8.39
CA VAL A 245 -22.89 2.44 7.05
C VAL A 245 -21.77 2.59 6.03
N LEU A 246 -21.09 3.75 6.00
CA LEU A 246 -19.95 3.98 5.11
C LEU A 246 -18.81 3.00 5.38
N THR A 247 -18.54 2.72 6.66
CA THR A 247 -17.49 1.81 7.10
C THR A 247 -17.81 0.36 6.73
N LEU A 248 -19.03 -0.12 7.01
CA LEU A 248 -19.48 -1.45 6.62
C LEU A 248 -19.46 -1.63 5.10
N LEU A 249 -19.84 -0.59 4.35
CA LEU A 249 -19.76 -0.61 2.90
C LEU A 249 -18.31 -0.70 2.41
N GLN A 250 -17.38 0.09 2.96
CA GLN A 250 -15.95 0.03 2.62
C GLN A 250 -15.37 -1.37 2.88
N ILE A 251 -15.71 -1.99 4.02
CA ILE A 251 -15.26 -3.35 4.37
C ILE A 251 -15.84 -4.38 3.40
N GLY A 252 -17.16 -4.34 3.17
CA GLY A 252 -17.83 -5.25 2.24
C GLY A 252 -17.27 -5.12 0.82
N LEU A 253 -17.05 -3.90 0.36
CA LEU A 253 -16.48 -3.61 -0.96
C LEU A 253 -15.05 -4.17 -1.08
N THR A 254 -14.20 -3.89 -0.10
CA THR A 254 -12.80 -4.36 -0.07
C THR A 254 -12.76 -5.88 -0.03
N PHE A 255 -13.63 -6.52 0.75
CA PHE A 255 -13.73 -7.97 0.81
C PHE A 255 -14.14 -8.58 -0.54
N VAL A 256 -15.18 -8.05 -1.19
CA VAL A 256 -15.64 -8.51 -2.51
C VAL A 256 -14.53 -8.37 -3.56
N VAL A 257 -13.85 -7.23 -3.58
CA VAL A 257 -12.72 -6.96 -4.46
C VAL A 257 -11.59 -7.97 -4.22
N MET A 258 -11.23 -8.21 -2.95
CA MET A 258 -10.18 -9.17 -2.61
C MET A 258 -10.52 -10.58 -3.08
N VAL A 259 -11.75 -11.04 -2.85
CA VAL A 259 -12.22 -12.36 -3.28
C VAL A 259 -12.21 -12.46 -4.80
N ALA A 260 -12.64 -11.41 -5.51
CA ALA A 260 -12.61 -11.37 -6.97
C ALA A 260 -11.17 -11.47 -7.51
N LEU A 261 -10.23 -10.74 -6.91
CA LEU A 261 -8.80 -10.81 -7.27
C LEU A 261 -8.22 -12.20 -6.98
N ALA A 262 -8.51 -12.78 -5.82
CA ALA A 262 -8.04 -14.13 -5.47
C ALA A 262 -8.54 -15.19 -6.47
N ARG A 263 -9.81 -15.10 -6.92
CA ARG A 263 -10.37 -16.00 -7.94
C ARG A 263 -9.73 -15.82 -9.33
N LEU A 264 -9.20 -14.64 -9.62
CA LEU A 264 -8.45 -14.38 -10.86
C LEU A 264 -7.00 -14.89 -10.79
N GLY A 265 -6.60 -15.59 -9.72
CA GLY A 265 -5.24 -16.08 -9.53
C GLY A 265 -4.26 -14.98 -9.14
N ALA A 266 -4.75 -13.84 -8.64
CA ALA A 266 -3.90 -12.76 -8.18
C ALA A 266 -3.27 -13.15 -6.83
N ASN A 267 -2.01 -13.58 -6.85
CA ASN A 267 -1.20 -13.66 -5.64
C ASN A 267 -0.76 -12.23 -5.25
N THR A 268 -1.66 -11.48 -4.64
CA THR A 268 -1.39 -10.13 -4.10
C THR A 268 -0.44 -10.18 -2.90
N VAL A 269 -0.41 -11.32 -2.21
CA VAL A 269 0.60 -11.71 -1.25
C VAL A 269 1.76 -12.32 -2.04
N GLY A 270 2.57 -11.47 -2.68
CA GLY A 270 3.67 -11.92 -3.52
C GLY A 270 4.65 -12.82 -2.76
N ASP A 271 4.69 -14.11 -3.11
CA ASP A 271 5.79 -14.98 -2.75
C ASP A 271 7.04 -14.46 -3.46
N ALA A 272 8.08 -14.15 -2.67
CA ALA A 272 9.36 -13.72 -3.18
C ALA A 272 10.02 -14.91 -3.91
N ASN A 273 9.70 -15.07 -5.19
CA ASN A 273 10.43 -15.96 -6.06
C ASN A 273 11.87 -15.46 -6.14
N LEU A 274 12.83 -16.32 -5.78
CA LEU A 274 14.25 -16.03 -5.89
C LEU A 274 14.57 -15.59 -7.33
N PRO A 275 15.14 -14.39 -7.54
CA PRO A 275 15.55 -13.98 -8.88
C PRO A 275 16.59 -14.97 -9.40
N VAL A 276 16.29 -15.65 -10.50
CA VAL A 276 17.30 -16.44 -11.22
C VAL A 276 18.11 -15.43 -12.01
N ALA A 277 19.33 -15.10 -11.56
CA ALA A 277 20.18 -14.08 -12.18
C ALA A 277 20.18 -14.20 -13.72
N PRO A 278 19.47 -13.32 -14.45
CA PRO A 278 19.23 -13.56 -15.86
C PRO A 278 20.39 -13.00 -16.67
N ARG A 279 21.14 -13.85 -17.37
CA ARG A 279 21.96 -13.44 -18.52
C ARG A 279 21.12 -13.54 -19.79
N ARG A 280 20.90 -12.41 -20.46
CA ARG A 280 20.16 -12.33 -21.72
C ARG A 280 21.12 -12.16 -22.89
N TYR A 281 20.77 -12.76 -24.03
CA TYR A 281 21.62 -12.84 -25.23
C TYR A 281 20.97 -12.19 -26.47
N LEU A 282 19.79 -11.56 -26.34
CA LEU A 282 19.14 -10.88 -27.47
C LEU A 282 19.67 -9.44 -27.64
N GLY A 283 20.11 -9.12 -28.86
CA GLY A 283 20.49 -7.76 -29.26
C GLY A 283 19.26 -6.85 -29.42
N VAL A 284 19.33 -5.65 -28.86
CA VAL A 284 18.28 -4.62 -28.96
C VAL A 284 18.62 -3.67 -30.11
N GLY A 285 17.65 -3.40 -31.00
CA GLY A 285 17.85 -2.47 -32.11
C GLY A 285 17.98 -1.00 -31.66
N ARG A 286 18.69 -0.16 -32.42
CA ARG A 286 18.93 1.26 -32.07
C ARG A 286 17.66 2.06 -31.79
N MET A 287 16.65 1.94 -32.65
CA MET A 287 15.37 2.63 -32.47
C MET A 287 14.68 2.21 -31.17
N GLU A 288 14.71 0.92 -30.85
CA GLU A 288 14.12 0.40 -29.61
C GLU A 288 14.88 0.91 -28.37
N THR A 289 16.21 1.00 -28.45
CA THR A 289 17.02 1.60 -27.38
C THR A 289 16.63 3.05 -27.13
N VAL A 290 16.46 3.87 -28.17
CA VAL A 290 16.04 5.28 -28.02
C VAL A 290 14.66 5.38 -27.40
N LEU A 291 13.70 4.57 -27.86
CA LEU A 291 12.34 4.57 -27.30
C LEU A 291 12.32 4.11 -25.83
N ASN A 292 13.07 3.05 -25.50
CA ASN A 292 13.18 2.55 -24.13
C ASN A 292 13.87 3.58 -23.22
N ALA A 293 14.92 4.25 -23.72
CA ALA A 293 15.61 5.31 -22.99
C ALA A 293 14.69 6.51 -22.73
N GLY A 294 13.93 6.95 -23.74
CA GLY A 294 12.94 8.02 -23.59
C GLY A 294 11.86 7.66 -22.56
N LEU A 295 11.35 6.43 -22.59
CA LEU A 295 10.37 5.95 -21.63
C LEU A 295 10.92 5.92 -20.19
N ILE A 296 12.13 5.40 -20.00
CA ILE A 296 12.81 5.39 -18.70
C ILE A 296 13.03 6.82 -18.21
N ALA A 297 13.46 7.74 -19.10
CA ALA A 297 13.69 9.14 -18.76
C ALA A 297 12.40 9.86 -18.35
N VAL A 298 11.29 9.64 -19.05
CA VAL A 298 9.98 10.20 -18.69
C VAL A 298 9.51 9.68 -17.34
N ALA A 299 9.60 8.36 -17.11
CA ALA A 299 9.22 7.77 -15.83
C ALA A 299 10.12 8.28 -14.68
N LEU A 300 11.42 8.40 -14.93
CA LEU A 300 12.37 8.95 -13.99
C LEU A 300 12.05 10.41 -13.67
N LEU A 301 11.79 11.25 -14.67
CA LEU A 301 11.46 12.67 -14.47
C LEU A 301 10.15 12.81 -13.68
N PHE A 302 9.15 11.98 -13.98
CA PHE A 302 7.86 11.99 -13.29
C PHE A 302 8.01 11.62 -11.81
N VAL A 303 8.79 10.59 -11.48
CA VAL A 303 9.02 10.17 -10.08
C VAL A 303 10.00 11.10 -9.36
N ALA A 304 11.07 11.53 -10.01
CA ALA A 304 12.06 12.41 -9.40
C ALA A 304 11.52 13.82 -9.19
N GLY A 305 10.65 14.32 -10.07
CA GLY A 305 10.18 15.70 -10.07
C GLY A 305 9.60 16.16 -8.72
N PRO A 306 8.53 15.53 -8.21
CA PRO A 306 7.93 15.90 -6.92
C PRO A 306 8.91 15.79 -5.74
N MET A 307 9.83 14.82 -5.79
CA MET A 307 10.85 14.64 -4.76
C MET A 307 11.88 15.77 -4.79
N VAL A 308 12.36 16.14 -5.98
CA VAL A 308 13.26 17.28 -6.19
C VAL A 308 12.56 18.57 -5.75
N ALA A 309 11.29 18.77 -6.11
CA ALA A 309 10.52 19.93 -5.68
C ALA A 309 10.42 20.01 -4.14
N THR A 310 10.22 18.88 -3.47
CA THR A 310 10.20 18.79 -2.00
C THR A 310 11.56 19.17 -1.41
N VAL A 311 12.66 18.65 -1.97
CA VAL A 311 14.02 18.98 -1.52
C VAL A 311 14.32 20.47 -1.74
N LEU A 312 13.99 21.02 -2.90
CA LEU A 312 14.20 22.44 -3.21
C LEU A 312 13.38 23.34 -2.28
N ALA A 313 12.13 22.97 -1.98
CA ALA A 313 11.31 23.69 -1.01
C ALA A 313 11.93 23.64 0.40
N GLY A 314 12.44 22.48 0.81
CA GLY A 314 13.14 22.30 2.08
C GLY A 314 14.44 23.11 2.18
N LEU A 315 15.22 23.19 1.11
CA LEU A 315 16.48 23.96 1.06
C LEU A 315 16.26 25.48 1.14
N LYS A 316 15.09 25.96 0.69
CA LYS A 316 14.69 27.37 0.82
C LYS A 316 14.07 27.69 2.19
N ALA A 317 13.72 26.68 2.97
CA ALA A 317 13.10 26.86 4.27
C ALA A 317 14.16 27.17 5.35
N ASP A 318 13.78 27.96 6.34
CA ASP A 318 14.60 28.21 7.52
C ASP A 318 14.49 27.02 8.50
N LEU A 319 15.23 25.96 8.19
CA LEU A 319 15.23 24.72 8.99
C LEU A 319 15.76 24.95 10.41
N GLY A 320 16.64 25.93 10.61
CA GLY A 320 17.16 26.27 11.93
C GLY A 320 16.07 26.83 12.84
N ARG A 321 15.30 27.79 12.33
CA ARG A 321 14.14 28.33 13.04
C ARG A 321 13.09 27.26 13.31
N LEU A 322 12.72 26.48 12.29
CA LEU A 322 11.71 25.42 12.40
C LEU A 322 12.10 24.36 13.43
N ALA A 323 13.38 23.95 13.48
CA ALA A 323 13.86 22.99 14.47
C ALA A 323 13.85 23.56 15.90
N GLY A 324 13.96 24.88 16.05
CA GLY A 324 13.87 25.58 17.33
C GLY A 324 12.43 25.76 17.84
N GLU A 325 11.42 25.63 16.98
CA GLU A 325 10.02 25.79 17.37
C GLU A 325 9.55 24.68 18.31
N GLU A 326 8.96 25.07 19.44
CA GLU A 326 8.47 24.15 20.47
C GLU A 326 7.47 23.13 19.90
N ALA A 327 6.58 23.59 19.02
CA ALA A 327 5.58 22.75 18.38
C ALA A 327 6.22 21.64 17.53
N VAL A 328 7.23 21.98 16.72
CA VAL A 328 7.95 21.02 15.88
C VAL A 328 8.72 20.02 16.75
N ARG A 329 9.39 20.50 17.80
CA ARG A 329 10.13 19.61 18.72
C ARG A 329 9.21 18.64 19.44
N ARG A 330 8.08 19.12 19.99
CA ARG A 330 7.07 18.27 20.65
C ARG A 330 6.46 17.26 19.68
N ALA A 331 6.08 17.69 18.48
CA ALA A 331 5.53 16.79 17.46
C ALA A 331 6.53 15.72 17.05
N THR A 332 7.81 16.09 16.88
CA THR A 332 8.89 15.17 16.54
C THR A 332 9.12 14.14 17.64
N LEU A 333 9.25 14.57 18.89
CA LEU A 333 9.45 13.66 20.03
C LEU A 333 8.25 12.74 20.25
N THR A 334 7.03 13.27 20.16
CA THR A 334 5.81 12.47 20.27
C THR A 334 5.74 11.42 19.16
N SER A 335 6.00 11.81 17.91
CA SER A 335 5.99 10.90 16.77
C SER A 335 7.08 9.83 16.90
N ALA A 336 8.29 10.20 17.33
CA ALA A 336 9.38 9.26 17.56
C ALA A 336 9.03 8.24 18.65
N GLY A 337 8.46 8.69 19.77
CA GLY A 337 8.02 7.82 20.85
C GLY A 337 6.93 6.83 20.41
N LEU A 338 5.88 7.31 19.74
CA LEU A 338 4.81 6.45 19.24
C LEU A 338 5.32 5.46 18.17
N ALA A 339 6.17 5.91 17.24
CA ALA A 339 6.73 5.05 16.21
C ALA A 339 7.64 3.97 16.80
N PHE A 340 8.46 4.30 17.79
CA PHE A 340 9.34 3.34 18.47
C PHE A 340 8.53 2.26 19.19
N MET A 341 7.50 2.67 19.95
CA MET A 341 6.62 1.72 20.64
C MET A 341 5.84 0.84 19.66
N ALA A 342 5.34 1.41 18.55
CA ALA A 342 4.66 0.65 17.51
C ALA A 342 5.59 -0.36 16.82
N ALA A 343 6.84 0.03 16.55
CA ALA A 343 7.84 -0.84 15.95
C ALA A 343 8.20 -2.02 16.88
N LEU A 344 8.43 -1.76 18.17
CA LEU A 344 8.68 -2.81 19.16
C LEU A 344 7.50 -3.79 19.26
N LEU A 345 6.28 -3.27 19.34
CA LEU A 345 5.08 -4.08 19.41
C LEU A 345 4.88 -4.90 18.13
N ALA A 346 5.09 -4.32 16.95
CA ALA A 346 5.00 -5.01 15.66
C ALA A 346 5.99 -6.18 15.57
N VAL A 347 7.24 -5.95 15.97
CA VAL A 347 8.28 -6.98 15.97
C VAL A 347 7.96 -8.09 16.96
N ALA A 348 7.52 -7.74 18.17
CA ALA A 348 7.15 -8.71 19.20
C ALA A 348 5.99 -9.61 18.75
N LEU A 349 4.91 -9.02 18.23
CA LEU A 349 3.76 -9.77 17.70
C LEU A 349 4.15 -10.64 16.49
N SER A 350 4.95 -10.09 15.57
CA SER A 350 5.42 -10.83 14.38
C SER A 350 6.28 -12.04 14.76
N LEU A 351 7.22 -11.87 15.69
CA LEU A 351 8.06 -12.97 16.19
C LEU A 351 7.24 -14.03 16.91
N ALA A 352 6.26 -13.62 17.74
CA ALA A 352 5.37 -14.55 18.42
C ALA A 352 4.57 -15.42 17.43
N LEU A 353 4.02 -14.83 16.37
CA LEU A 353 3.30 -15.56 15.33
C LEU A 353 4.22 -16.51 14.54
N ILE A 354 5.42 -16.05 14.14
CA ILE A 354 6.39 -16.89 13.41
C ILE A 354 6.85 -18.07 14.27
N ALA A 355 7.19 -17.82 15.54
CA ALA A 355 7.64 -18.84 16.47
C ALA A 355 6.54 -19.88 16.75
N ALA A 356 5.29 -19.43 16.93
CA ALA A 356 4.14 -20.31 17.12
C ALA A 356 3.87 -21.17 15.88
N ARG A 357 3.86 -20.57 14.69
CA ARG A 357 3.70 -21.28 13.42
C ARG A 357 4.73 -22.40 13.28
N ARG A 358 6.01 -22.10 13.53
CA ARG A 358 7.07 -23.10 13.41
C ARG A 358 6.95 -24.21 14.44
N ALA A 359 6.61 -23.88 15.69
CA ALA A 359 6.36 -24.86 16.73
C ALA A 359 5.17 -25.79 16.39
N LEU A 360 4.13 -25.24 15.74
CA LEU A 360 2.97 -26.01 15.24
C LEU A 360 3.34 -26.87 14.03
N ALA A 361 4.12 -26.34 13.08
CA ALA A 361 4.57 -27.06 11.88
C ALA A 361 5.45 -28.28 12.23
N LEU A 362 6.28 -28.19 13.27
CA LEU A 362 7.05 -29.33 13.79
C LEU A 362 6.17 -30.41 14.44
N ARG A 363 4.95 -30.06 14.87
CA ARG A 363 3.98 -30.95 15.53
C ARG A 363 2.95 -31.55 14.58
N ARG A 364 3.16 -31.49 13.25
CA ARG A 364 2.21 -31.88 12.19
C ARG A 364 1.71 -33.33 12.19
N GLY A 365 2.02 -34.13 13.22
CA GLY A 365 1.50 -35.47 13.42
C GLY A 365 0.04 -35.46 13.90
N ARG A 366 -0.90 -35.39 12.95
CA ARG A 366 -2.32 -35.85 13.02
C ARG A 366 -3.43 -34.91 13.52
N ASP A 367 -3.17 -33.72 14.06
CA ASP A 367 -4.24 -32.92 14.68
C ASP A 367 -4.81 -31.79 13.79
N LYS A 368 -6.12 -31.81 13.49
CA LYS A 368 -6.78 -30.80 12.63
C LYS A 368 -6.81 -29.41 13.26
N ALA A 369 -6.89 -29.32 14.59
CA ALA A 369 -6.88 -28.04 15.32
C ALA A 369 -5.52 -27.32 15.18
N VAL A 370 -4.42 -28.08 15.13
CA VAL A 370 -3.06 -27.56 14.90
C VAL A 370 -2.94 -26.98 13.49
N SER A 371 -3.60 -27.59 12.49
CA SER A 371 -3.64 -27.09 11.11
C SER A 371 -4.42 -25.77 10.95
N LEU A 372 -5.48 -25.56 11.75
CA LEU A 372 -6.27 -24.31 11.73
C LEU A 372 -5.49 -23.15 12.35
N LEU A 373 -4.81 -23.39 13.47
CA LEU A 373 -3.99 -22.40 14.17
C LEU A 373 -2.75 -22.01 13.36
N GLU A 374 -2.15 -22.97 12.65
CA GLU A 374 -1.08 -22.73 11.67
C GLU A 374 -1.56 -21.81 10.53
N HIS A 375 -2.71 -22.11 9.92
CA HIS A 375 -3.31 -21.27 8.88
C HIS A 375 -3.68 -19.87 9.39
N ALA A 376 -4.22 -19.76 10.60
CA ALA A 376 -4.55 -18.48 11.21
C ALA A 376 -3.29 -17.65 11.54
N ALA A 377 -2.19 -18.28 11.97
CA ALA A 377 -0.91 -17.61 12.16
C ALA A 377 -0.25 -17.17 10.84
N ASP A 378 -0.46 -17.93 9.76
CA ASP A 378 0.05 -17.60 8.42
C ASP A 378 -0.77 -16.52 7.69
N THR A 379 -2.09 -16.58 7.79
CA THR A 379 -3.01 -15.67 7.07
C THR A 379 -3.51 -14.51 7.91
N GLY A 380 -3.45 -14.60 9.24
CA GLY A 380 -3.97 -13.59 10.17
C GLY A 380 -3.31 -12.22 10.00
N ALA A 381 -2.02 -12.19 9.65
CA ALA A 381 -1.35 -10.94 9.28
C ALA A 381 -1.81 -10.41 7.91
N GLY A 382 -2.17 -11.28 6.96
CA GLY A 382 -2.72 -10.87 5.66
C GLY A 382 -4.09 -10.21 5.77
N PHE A 383 -4.94 -10.65 6.71
CA PHE A 383 -6.24 -10.03 6.98
C PHE A 383 -6.16 -8.58 7.44
N VAL A 384 -5.06 -8.19 8.09
CA VAL A 384 -4.82 -6.80 8.48
C VAL A 384 -4.77 -5.87 7.28
N LEU A 385 -4.29 -6.35 6.13
CA LEU A 385 -4.23 -5.57 4.89
C LEU A 385 -5.63 -5.24 4.32
N VAL A 386 -6.66 -5.96 4.79
CA VAL A 386 -8.04 -5.87 4.29
C VAL A 386 -8.86 -4.86 5.07
N VAL A 387 -8.52 -4.62 6.35
CA VAL A 387 -9.24 -3.69 7.22
C VAL A 387 -8.52 -2.35 7.18
N PRO A 388 -9.11 -1.29 6.59
CA PRO A 388 -8.44 -0.01 6.51
C PRO A 388 -8.17 0.59 7.90
N PRO A 389 -7.07 1.33 8.10
CA PRO A 389 -6.77 1.98 9.38
C PRO A 389 -7.88 2.94 9.85
N ILE A 390 -8.54 3.63 8.91
CA ILE A 390 -9.64 4.54 9.23
C ILE A 390 -10.84 3.79 9.84
N VAL A 391 -11.08 2.55 9.42
CA VAL A 391 -12.14 1.68 9.96
C VAL A 391 -11.83 1.28 11.39
N LEU A 392 -10.58 0.88 11.67
CA LEU A 392 -10.15 0.57 13.04
C LEU A 392 -10.27 1.79 13.95
N GLY A 393 -9.82 2.96 13.46
CA GLY A 393 -9.94 4.22 14.20
C GLY A 393 -11.39 4.61 14.48
N ALA A 394 -12.26 4.55 13.46
CA ALA A 394 -13.68 4.88 13.59
C ALA A 394 -14.41 3.93 14.55
N GLY A 395 -14.19 2.62 14.43
CA GLY A 395 -14.84 1.63 15.29
C GLY A 395 -14.46 1.78 16.77
N TRP A 396 -13.17 1.97 17.06
CA TRP A 396 -12.72 2.22 18.44
C TRP A 396 -13.15 3.58 18.98
N PHE A 397 -13.18 4.62 18.14
CA PHE A 397 -13.72 5.92 18.54
C PHE A 397 -15.18 5.78 18.96
N LEU A 398 -16.00 5.12 18.16
CA LEU A 398 -17.42 4.90 18.46
C LEU A 398 -17.64 4.04 19.71
N ALA A 399 -16.81 3.02 19.91
CA ALA A 399 -16.88 2.17 21.11
C ALA A 399 -16.53 2.93 22.40
N LEU A 400 -15.53 3.82 22.35
CA LEU A 400 -14.97 4.44 23.55
C LEU A 400 -15.57 5.81 23.89
N ARG A 401 -16.15 6.53 22.92
CA ARG A 401 -16.61 7.93 23.10
C ARG A 401 -17.57 8.17 24.25
N ASN A 402 -18.34 7.15 24.66
CA ASN A 402 -19.34 7.26 25.72
C ASN A 402 -18.85 6.72 27.08
N VAL A 403 -17.66 6.10 27.13
CA VAL A 403 -17.20 5.32 28.30
C VAL A 403 -15.82 5.77 28.79
N ALA A 404 -15.00 6.37 27.92
CA ALA A 404 -13.65 6.81 28.25
C ALA A 404 -13.30 8.15 27.58
N ASP A 405 -12.29 8.85 28.11
CA ASP A 405 -11.67 9.97 27.42
C ASP A 405 -10.86 9.46 26.22
N VAL A 406 -11.42 9.65 25.03
CA VAL A 406 -10.85 9.17 23.77
C VAL A 406 -9.48 9.78 23.50
N PHE A 407 -9.21 11.01 23.96
CA PHE A 407 -7.92 11.67 23.73
C PHE A 407 -6.81 11.08 24.60
N ALA A 408 -7.14 10.63 25.81
CA ALA A 408 -6.20 9.93 26.68
C ALA A 408 -5.84 8.53 26.14
N VAL A 409 -6.78 7.85 25.48
CA VAL A 409 -6.58 6.51 24.90
C VAL A 409 -5.95 6.56 23.49
N ALA A 410 -6.05 7.69 22.79
CA ALA A 410 -5.57 7.85 21.42
C ALA A 410 -4.10 7.43 21.19
N PRO A 411 -3.11 7.76 22.06
CA PRO A 411 -1.73 7.32 21.87
C PRO A 411 -1.58 5.79 21.82
N VAL A 412 -2.30 5.08 22.70
CA VAL A 412 -2.28 3.60 22.75
C VAL A 412 -2.88 3.02 21.48
N MET A 413 -3.99 3.59 21.00
CA MET A 413 -4.62 3.17 19.75
C MET A 413 -3.73 3.41 18.53
N VAL A 414 -3.07 4.56 18.46
CA VAL A 414 -2.12 4.89 17.38
C VAL A 414 -0.98 3.88 17.37
N VAL A 415 -0.43 3.51 18.54
CA VAL A 415 0.62 2.48 18.66
C VAL A 415 0.10 1.12 18.21
N ALA A 416 -1.05 0.68 18.72
CA ALA A 416 -1.61 -0.65 18.42
C ALA A 416 -1.97 -0.81 16.94
N VAL A 417 -2.66 0.16 16.35
CA VAL A 417 -3.05 0.14 14.93
C VAL A 417 -1.82 0.16 14.02
N ASN A 418 -0.86 1.06 14.27
CA ASN A 418 0.37 1.09 13.47
C ASN A 418 1.19 -0.18 13.62
N ALA A 419 1.28 -0.75 14.83
CA ALA A 419 1.98 -2.00 15.05
C ALA A 419 1.38 -3.14 14.22
N VAL A 420 0.06 -3.28 14.27
CA VAL A 420 -0.68 -4.31 13.54
C VAL A 420 -0.52 -4.10 12.02
N MET A 421 -0.65 -2.87 11.52
CA MET A 421 -0.47 -2.52 10.10
C MET A 421 0.96 -2.78 9.59
N ALA A 422 1.97 -2.68 10.45
CA ALA A 422 3.35 -2.97 10.09
C ALA A 422 3.69 -4.48 10.07
N MET A 423 2.90 -5.33 10.72
CA MET A 423 3.19 -6.77 10.84
C MET A 423 3.37 -7.50 9.50
N PRO A 424 2.57 -7.27 8.44
CA PRO A 424 2.78 -7.98 7.17
C PRO A 424 4.18 -7.77 6.59
N PHE A 425 4.73 -6.56 6.76
CA PHE A 425 6.08 -6.21 6.33
C PHE A 425 7.14 -6.80 7.25
N ALA A 426 6.93 -6.70 8.57
CA ALA A 426 7.84 -7.29 9.55
C ALA A 426 7.94 -8.81 9.43
N ILE A 427 6.82 -9.52 9.25
CA ILE A 427 6.78 -10.96 9.05
C ILE A 427 7.53 -11.35 7.78
N ARG A 428 7.32 -10.63 6.66
CA ARG A 428 8.05 -10.89 5.41
C ARG A 428 9.56 -10.71 5.55
N ALA A 429 10.01 -9.72 6.33
CA ALA A 429 11.43 -9.49 6.56
C ALA A 429 12.05 -10.52 7.52
N ILE A 430 11.34 -10.89 8.59
CA ILE A 430 11.89 -11.71 9.69
C ILE A 430 11.77 -13.21 9.40
N ARG A 431 10.66 -13.64 8.78
CA ARG A 431 10.34 -15.07 8.59
C ARG A 431 11.46 -15.86 7.90
N PRO A 432 12.02 -15.42 6.75
CA PRO A 432 13.05 -16.21 6.07
C PRO A 432 14.31 -16.40 6.93
N ALA A 433 14.72 -15.36 7.66
CA ALA A 433 15.88 -15.42 8.54
C ALA A 433 15.62 -16.34 9.75
N TYR A 434 14.43 -16.27 10.35
CA TYR A 434 14.02 -17.14 11.45
C TYR A 434 13.91 -18.61 11.01
N ASP A 435 13.37 -18.84 9.81
CA ASP A 435 13.23 -20.16 9.22
C ASP A 435 14.60 -20.79 8.89
N ALA A 436 15.58 -19.99 8.48
CA ALA A 436 16.94 -20.46 8.19
C ALA A 436 17.80 -20.73 9.44
N ALA A 437 17.59 -19.97 10.52
CA ALA A 437 18.42 -20.05 11.73
C ALA A 437 18.02 -21.16 12.72
N SER A 438 16.78 -21.63 12.61
CA SER A 438 16.21 -22.70 13.43
C SER A 438 16.05 -23.96 12.60
#